data_AF-A0A0G0BSX8-F1
#
_entry.id   AF-A0A0G0BSX8-F1
#
_cell.length_a   1.000
_cell.length_b   1.000
_cell.length_c   1.000
_cell.angle_alpha   90.00
_cell.angle_beta   90.00
_cell.angle_gamma   90.00
#
_symmetry.space_group_name_H-M   'P 1'
#
loop_
_entity.id
_entity.type
_entity.pdbx_description
1 polymer ?
#
loop_
_entity_poly.entity_id
_entity_poly.type
_entity_poly.pdbx_seq_one_letter_code
_entity_poly.pdbx_strand_id
1 'polypeptide(L)'
;MKKIIALIVIFCAFNVARVEAQIDSKPVAEFEFTVPTSYDHDNQIDVSVKRAKLDKLYSSVENLTSENFAKVTNKLVSGKTYIVKIFEMNPEGATSQECLAFLKNQDVILVGAQGLTLVYDLMKEKLPKDKVIFSFDKKENLWTSSDGNHGIPFLRTYTKEEGDYAFGVNTFEYDFVGNNGCLMAFFEK
;
A
#
# COMPACT_ATOMS: atom_id res chain seq x y z
N MET A 1 10.69 -1.88 -39.47
CA MET A 1 11.06 -2.38 -38.12
C MET A 1 11.76 -1.35 -37.22
N LYS A 2 12.83 -0.64 -37.65
CA LYS A 2 13.54 0.35 -36.80
C LYS A 2 12.69 1.51 -36.24
N LYS A 3 11.71 2.02 -37.00
CA LYS A 3 10.83 3.12 -36.56
C LYS A 3 9.83 2.72 -35.44
N ILE A 4 9.41 1.46 -35.41
CA ILE A 4 8.47 0.95 -34.38
C ILE A 4 9.20 0.79 -33.05
N ILE A 5 10.43 0.27 -33.08
CA ILE A 5 11.27 0.12 -31.89
C ILE A 5 11.58 1.49 -31.27
N ALA A 6 11.94 2.49 -32.08
CA ALA A 6 12.20 3.85 -31.59
C ALA A 6 10.97 4.50 -30.93
N LEU A 7 9.77 4.30 -31.51
CA LEU A 7 8.53 4.85 -30.95
C LEU A 7 8.15 4.17 -29.62
N ILE A 8 8.33 2.85 -29.52
CA ILE A 8 8.11 2.08 -28.28
C ILE A 8 9.08 2.54 -27.19
N VAL A 9 10.36 2.71 -27.51
CA VAL A 9 11.38 3.16 -26.54
C VAL A 9 11.08 4.58 -26.03
N ILE A 10 10.67 5.50 -26.92
CA ILE A 10 10.29 6.86 -26.52
C ILE A 10 9.06 6.84 -25.62
N PHE A 11 8.04 6.05 -25.96
CA PHE A 11 6.81 5.97 -25.15
C PHE A 11 7.06 5.34 -23.78
N CYS A 12 7.90 4.30 -23.70
CA CYS A 12 8.34 3.72 -22.43
C CYS A 12 9.12 4.74 -21.58
N ALA A 13 10.09 5.45 -22.17
CA ALA A 13 10.86 6.46 -21.44
C ALA A 13 9.99 7.62 -20.94
N PHE A 14 9.00 8.05 -21.72
CA PHE A 14 8.08 9.12 -21.33
C PHE A 14 7.16 8.69 -20.17
N ASN A 15 6.69 7.44 -20.19
CA ASN A 15 5.88 6.89 -19.10
C ASN A 15 6.70 6.68 -17.82
N VAL A 16 7.95 6.24 -17.92
CA VAL A 16 8.85 6.11 -16.76
C VAL A 16 9.13 7.48 -16.15
N ALA A 17 9.51 8.47 -16.96
CA ALA A 17 9.76 9.83 -16.48
C ALA A 17 8.52 10.47 -15.85
N ARG A 18 7.32 10.17 -16.37
CA ARG A 18 6.05 10.61 -15.77
C ARG A 18 5.80 9.96 -14.42
N VAL A 19 6.05 8.65 -14.26
CA VAL A 19 5.88 7.94 -12.99
C VAL A 19 6.87 8.46 -11.94
N GLU A 20 8.13 8.67 -12.31
CA GLU A 20 9.17 9.23 -11.41
C GLU A 20 8.87 10.68 -10.99
N ALA A 21 8.09 11.44 -11.77
CA ALA A 21 7.62 12.76 -11.37
C ALA A 21 6.48 12.74 -10.34
N GLN A 22 5.80 11.59 -10.19
CA GLN A 22 4.63 11.44 -9.32
C GLN A 22 4.95 10.76 -7.98
N ILE A 23 6.09 10.07 -7.87
CA ILE A 23 6.47 9.35 -6.65
C ILE A 23 7.97 9.58 -6.41
N ASP A 24 8.32 10.06 -5.21
CA ASP A 24 9.72 10.24 -4.84
C ASP A 24 10.38 8.86 -4.71
N SER A 25 11.37 8.60 -5.56
CA SER A 25 12.17 7.37 -5.55
C SER A 25 12.98 7.18 -4.26
N LYS A 26 13.19 8.24 -3.47
CA LYS A 26 13.84 8.14 -2.16
C LYS A 26 12.78 7.83 -1.09
N PRO A 27 12.95 6.75 -0.31
CA PRO A 27 12.00 6.45 0.75
C PRO A 27 12.13 7.45 1.90
N VAL A 28 10.98 7.82 2.48
CA VAL A 28 10.90 8.66 3.69
C VAL A 28 10.95 7.84 4.97
N ALA A 29 10.73 6.54 4.87
CA ALA A 29 10.99 5.59 5.94
C ALA A 29 11.48 4.26 5.33
N GLU A 30 12.44 3.65 6.01
CA GLU A 30 12.96 2.32 5.68
C GLU A 30 13.25 1.57 6.97
N PHE A 31 12.73 0.35 7.09
CA PHE A 31 12.93 -0.48 8.27
C PHE A 31 12.74 -1.96 7.95
N GLU A 32 13.32 -2.81 8.80
CA GLU A 32 13.14 -4.25 8.73
C GLU A 32 12.14 -4.71 9.79
N PHE A 33 11.42 -5.79 9.49
CA PHE A 33 10.69 -6.53 10.50
C PHE A 33 10.66 -8.03 10.17
N THR A 34 10.49 -8.85 11.21
CA THR A 34 10.31 -10.29 11.05
C THR A 34 8.84 -10.64 11.28
N VAL A 35 8.26 -11.37 10.33
CA VAL A 35 6.89 -11.87 10.46
C VAL A 35 6.84 -12.85 11.64
N PRO A 36 5.96 -12.66 12.64
CA PRO A 36 5.86 -13.56 13.78
C PRO A 36 5.61 -15.01 13.36
N THR A 37 6.12 -15.98 14.11
CA THR A 37 5.84 -17.40 13.85
C THR A 37 4.36 -17.74 14.04
N SER A 38 3.66 -16.98 14.88
CA SER A 38 2.21 -17.08 15.10
C SER A 38 1.38 -16.30 14.08
N TYR A 39 1.99 -15.78 13.01
CA TYR A 39 1.29 -15.02 11.99
C TYR A 39 0.27 -15.92 11.28
N ASP A 40 -0.99 -15.49 11.32
CA ASP A 40 -2.10 -16.07 10.59
C ASP A 40 -2.52 -15.08 9.51
N HIS A 41 -2.09 -15.35 8.27
CA HIS A 41 -2.35 -14.48 7.14
C HIS A 41 -3.84 -14.26 6.90
N ASP A 42 -4.63 -15.33 7.03
CA ASP A 42 -6.03 -15.32 6.62
C ASP A 42 -6.89 -14.54 7.62
N ASN A 43 -6.46 -14.41 8.88
CA ASN A 43 -7.16 -13.65 9.93
C ASN A 43 -6.44 -12.36 10.35
N GLN A 44 -5.30 -12.00 9.73
CA GLN A 44 -4.47 -10.87 10.18
C GLN A 44 -5.25 -9.54 10.25
N ILE A 45 -6.10 -9.26 9.26
CA ILE A 45 -6.81 -7.99 9.16
C ILE A 45 -7.80 -7.86 10.32
N ASP A 46 -8.67 -8.85 10.50
CA ASP A 46 -9.69 -8.83 11.54
C ASP A 46 -9.06 -8.80 12.95
N VAL A 47 -7.96 -9.54 13.14
CA VAL A 47 -7.20 -9.54 14.40
C VAL A 47 -6.59 -8.17 14.68
N SER A 48 -5.95 -7.55 13.69
CA SER A 48 -5.31 -6.24 13.85
C SER A 48 -6.33 -5.13 14.08
N VAL A 49 -7.41 -5.09 13.27
CA VAL A 49 -8.48 -4.09 13.39
C VAL A 49 -9.14 -4.13 14.76
N LYS A 50 -9.41 -5.34 15.27
CA LYS A 50 -9.95 -5.56 16.61
C LYS A 50 -8.96 -5.14 17.70
N ARG A 51 -7.68 -5.51 17.58
CA ARG A 51 -6.63 -5.18 18.57
C ARG A 51 -6.44 -3.67 18.69
N ALA A 52 -6.46 -2.99 17.56
CA ALA A 52 -6.29 -1.55 17.46
C ALA A 52 -7.53 -0.75 17.90
N LYS A 53 -8.64 -1.43 18.24
CA LYS A 53 -9.92 -0.82 18.66
C LYS A 53 -10.38 0.25 17.66
N LEU A 54 -10.31 -0.08 16.38
CA LEU A 54 -10.51 0.87 15.27
C LEU A 54 -11.97 0.98 14.84
N ASP A 55 -12.91 0.58 15.69
CA ASP A 55 -14.34 0.47 15.40
C ASP A 55 -15.03 1.80 15.01
N LYS A 56 -14.32 2.93 14.94
CA LYS A 56 -14.93 4.27 14.81
C LYS A 56 -14.24 5.30 13.91
N LEU A 57 -13.23 4.95 13.10
CA LEU A 57 -12.35 5.99 12.52
C LEU A 57 -12.61 6.36 11.06
N TYR A 58 -13.21 5.49 10.24
CA TYR A 58 -13.75 5.84 8.91
C TYR A 58 -14.95 4.97 8.57
N SER A 59 -15.90 5.52 7.81
CA SER A 59 -17.05 4.76 7.31
C SER A 59 -16.65 3.56 6.45
N SER A 60 -15.48 3.57 5.81
CA SER A 60 -15.01 2.45 4.99
C SER A 60 -14.23 1.37 5.76
N VAL A 61 -14.00 1.50 7.07
CA VAL A 61 -13.32 0.46 7.88
C VAL A 61 -14.11 -0.85 7.86
N GLU A 62 -15.43 -0.79 7.77
CA GLU A 62 -16.30 -1.99 7.69
C GLU A 62 -15.97 -2.89 6.49
N ASN A 63 -15.36 -2.32 5.44
CA ASN A 63 -14.96 -3.06 4.26
C ASN A 63 -13.53 -3.62 4.35
N LEU A 64 -12.74 -3.22 5.35
CA LEU A 64 -11.41 -3.73 5.58
C LEU A 64 -11.48 -5.00 6.44
N THR A 65 -11.91 -6.09 5.83
CA THR A 65 -12.02 -7.41 6.47
C THR A 65 -11.12 -8.43 5.80
N SER A 66 -10.77 -9.49 6.54
CA SER A 66 -10.08 -10.64 5.98
C SER A 66 -10.81 -11.28 4.81
N GLU A 67 -12.16 -11.32 4.86
CA GLU A 67 -12.98 -11.87 3.78
C GLU A 67 -12.84 -11.05 2.49
N ASN A 68 -13.01 -9.74 2.57
CA ASN A 68 -12.93 -8.86 1.40
C ASN A 68 -11.56 -8.90 0.74
N PHE A 69 -10.49 -9.02 1.53
CA PHE A 69 -9.11 -9.04 1.07
C PHE A 69 -8.49 -10.45 1.07
N ALA A 70 -9.29 -11.51 0.99
CA ALA A 70 -8.80 -12.90 1.02
C ALA A 70 -7.96 -13.26 -0.23
N LYS A 71 -8.21 -12.60 -1.36
CA LYS A 71 -7.47 -12.81 -2.60
C LYS A 71 -6.20 -11.97 -2.60
N VAL A 72 -5.04 -12.62 -2.63
CA VAL A 72 -3.73 -11.94 -2.55
C VAL A 72 -2.76 -12.43 -3.60
N THR A 73 -1.86 -11.57 -4.07
CA THR A 73 -0.73 -11.99 -4.93
C THR A 73 0.31 -12.74 -4.13
N ASN A 74 0.68 -12.23 -2.95
CA ASN A 74 1.69 -12.84 -2.10
C ASN A 74 1.19 -12.93 -0.66
N LYS A 75 1.50 -14.06 -0.02
CA LYS A 75 1.37 -14.20 1.43
C LYS A 75 2.73 -13.93 2.08
N LEU A 76 2.72 -13.14 3.14
CA LEU A 76 3.88 -13.02 4.03
C LEU A 76 4.14 -14.38 4.71
N VAL A 77 5.42 -14.75 4.84
CA VAL A 77 5.83 -16.06 5.38
C VAL A 77 6.25 -15.91 6.84
N SER A 78 5.64 -16.69 7.73
CA SER A 78 5.97 -16.71 9.16
C SER A 78 7.45 -16.99 9.40
N GLY A 79 8.08 -16.20 10.27
CA GLY A 79 9.50 -16.27 10.59
C GLY A 79 10.44 -15.62 9.56
N LYS A 80 9.93 -15.16 8.41
CA LYS A 80 10.74 -14.48 7.39
C LYS A 80 10.89 -12.99 7.70
N THR A 81 12.06 -12.43 7.39
CA THR A 81 12.35 -11.00 7.52
C THR A 81 12.14 -10.30 6.18
N TYR A 82 11.53 -9.12 6.24
CA TYR A 82 11.28 -8.27 5.08
C TYR A 82 11.81 -6.86 5.36
N ILE A 83 12.20 -6.17 4.29
CA ILE A 83 12.49 -4.74 4.30
C ILE A 83 11.22 -4.02 3.84
N VAL A 84 10.80 -2.99 4.58
CA VAL A 84 9.70 -2.10 4.20
C VAL A 84 10.28 -0.74 3.86
N LYS A 85 9.90 -0.22 2.69
CA LYS A 85 10.19 1.15 2.27
C LYS A 85 8.89 1.90 2.05
N ILE A 86 8.86 3.15 2.45
CA ILE A 86 7.70 4.03 2.30
C ILE A 86 8.11 5.21 1.42
N PHE A 87 7.47 5.35 0.26
CA PHE A 87 7.77 6.38 -0.73
C PHE A 87 6.68 7.44 -0.73
N GLU A 88 7.05 8.72 -0.79
CA GLU A 88 6.07 9.80 -0.86
C GLU A 88 5.51 9.96 -2.27
N MET A 89 4.21 10.24 -2.32
CA MET A 89 3.49 10.56 -3.55
C MET A 89 3.43 12.08 -3.72
N ASN A 90 3.49 12.52 -4.97
CA ASN A 90 3.32 13.92 -5.34
C ASN A 90 1.88 14.37 -5.00
N PRO A 91 1.70 15.48 -4.26
CA PRO A 91 0.37 15.98 -3.90
C PRO A 91 -0.47 16.43 -5.10
N GLU A 92 0.14 16.69 -6.26
CA GLU A 92 -0.58 17.02 -7.51
C GLU A 92 -1.40 15.85 -8.06
N GLY A 93 -1.19 14.64 -7.53
CA GLY A 93 -2.06 13.48 -7.75
C GLY A 93 -1.43 12.45 -8.68
N ALA A 94 -1.00 11.34 -8.08
CA ALA A 94 -0.73 10.10 -8.82
C ALA A 94 -2.04 9.34 -9.05
N THR A 95 -2.10 8.58 -10.15
CA THR A 95 -3.13 7.55 -10.38
C THR A 95 -2.73 6.23 -9.70
N SER A 96 -3.70 5.35 -9.41
CA SER A 96 -3.42 3.99 -8.91
C SER A 96 -2.59 3.15 -9.87
N GLN A 97 -2.73 3.37 -11.18
CA GLN A 97 -1.95 2.69 -12.20
C GLN A 97 -0.49 3.14 -12.19
N GLU A 98 -0.22 4.43 -12.01
CA GLU A 98 1.15 4.95 -11.86
C GLU A 98 1.79 4.42 -10.57
N CYS A 99 1.02 4.35 -9.47
CA CYS A 99 1.47 3.74 -8.22
C CYS A 99 1.86 2.26 -8.41
N LEU A 100 1.01 1.46 -9.05
CA LEU A 100 1.34 0.07 -9.36
C LEU A 100 2.52 -0.07 -10.32
N ALA A 101 2.64 0.81 -11.32
CA ALA A 101 3.76 0.79 -12.25
C ALA A 101 5.09 1.08 -11.54
N PHE A 102 5.10 2.09 -10.65
CA PHE A 102 6.24 2.38 -9.80
C PHE A 102 6.63 1.16 -8.94
N LEU A 103 5.67 0.62 -8.19
CA LEU A 103 5.91 -0.55 -7.32
C LEU A 103 6.44 -1.76 -8.11
N LYS A 104 5.89 -2.04 -9.30
CA LYS A 104 6.39 -3.11 -10.17
C LYS A 104 7.82 -2.87 -10.65
N ASN A 105 8.19 -1.64 -10.98
CA ASN A 105 9.54 -1.30 -11.41
C ASN A 105 10.58 -1.45 -10.29
N GLN A 106 10.16 -1.43 -9.03
CA GLN A 106 11.01 -1.66 -7.87
C GLN A 106 11.14 -3.16 -7.50
N ASP A 107 10.48 -4.09 -8.21
CA ASP A 107 10.46 -5.53 -7.90
C ASP A 107 9.96 -5.84 -6.48
N VAL A 108 8.91 -5.12 -6.06
CA VAL A 108 8.33 -5.27 -4.71
C VAL A 108 7.44 -6.49 -4.60
N ILE A 109 7.26 -6.92 -3.37
CA ILE A 109 6.26 -7.90 -2.97
C ILE A 109 4.98 -7.16 -2.63
N LEU A 110 3.95 -7.36 -3.45
CA LEU A 110 2.62 -6.83 -3.20
C LEU A 110 1.90 -7.71 -2.17
N VAL A 111 1.56 -7.14 -1.02
CA VAL A 111 1.06 -7.85 0.16
C VAL A 111 -0.28 -7.32 0.68
N GLY A 112 -0.84 -6.28 0.04
CA GLY A 112 -2.16 -5.75 0.32
C GLY A 112 -2.42 -5.41 1.80
N ALA A 113 -3.67 -5.61 2.21
CA ALA A 113 -4.18 -5.22 3.52
C ALA A 113 -3.52 -5.98 4.68
N GLN A 114 -3.17 -7.26 4.46
CA GLN A 114 -2.53 -8.10 5.45
C GLN A 114 -1.13 -7.58 5.81
N GLY A 115 -0.35 -7.17 4.81
CA GLY A 115 0.97 -6.58 5.07
C GLY A 115 0.88 -5.22 5.76
N LEU A 116 -0.05 -4.36 5.31
CA LEU A 116 -0.28 -3.05 5.91
C LEU A 116 -0.63 -3.14 7.41
N THR A 117 -1.61 -3.99 7.75
CA THR A 117 -2.07 -4.18 9.13
C THR A 117 -1.00 -4.83 10.01
N LEU A 118 -0.21 -5.77 9.46
CA LEU A 118 0.91 -6.37 10.20
C LEU A 118 2.01 -5.35 10.51
N VAL A 119 2.37 -4.50 9.54
CA VAL A 119 3.36 -3.43 9.77
C VAL A 119 2.87 -2.45 10.82
N TYR A 120 1.58 -2.11 10.84
CA TYR A 120 1.02 -1.31 11.92
C TYR A 120 1.19 -1.98 13.28
N ASP A 121 0.80 -3.26 13.40
CA ASP A 121 0.88 -4.00 14.66
C ASP A 121 2.31 -4.03 15.25
N LEU A 122 3.32 -4.17 14.39
CA LEU A 122 4.71 -4.42 14.80
C LEU A 122 5.57 -3.16 14.79
N MET A 123 5.32 -2.24 13.86
CA MET A 123 6.25 -1.18 13.48
C MET A 123 5.59 0.21 13.41
N LYS A 124 4.42 0.44 14.03
CA LYS A 124 3.72 1.75 14.00
C LYS A 124 4.61 2.96 14.34
N GLU A 125 5.60 2.80 15.21
CA GLU A 125 6.51 3.90 15.61
C GLU A 125 7.53 4.26 14.52
N LYS A 126 7.70 3.41 13.51
CA LYS A 126 8.56 3.67 12.34
C LYS A 126 7.80 4.29 11.17
N LEU A 127 6.47 4.34 11.24
CA LEU A 127 5.66 4.91 10.17
C LEU A 127 5.79 6.44 10.15
N PRO A 128 5.86 7.05 8.95
CA PRO A 128 5.84 8.51 8.84
C PRO A 128 4.53 9.05 9.41
N LYS A 129 4.61 10.21 10.08
CA LYS A 129 3.47 10.88 10.69
C LYS A 129 2.82 11.84 9.69
N ASP A 130 1.53 12.11 9.87
CA ASP A 130 0.73 12.98 8.99
C ASP A 130 0.66 12.53 7.52
N LYS A 131 0.63 11.21 7.31
CA LYS A 131 0.59 10.58 5.98
C LYS A 131 -0.61 9.65 5.82
N VAL A 132 -1.01 9.42 4.57
CA VAL A 132 -1.93 8.34 4.18
C VAL A 132 -1.12 7.28 3.45
N ILE A 133 -0.93 6.13 4.07
CA ILE A 133 -0.05 5.07 3.60
C ILE A 133 -0.89 3.98 2.94
N PHE A 134 -0.70 3.79 1.64
CA PHE A 134 -1.38 2.77 0.84
C PHE A 134 -0.51 1.52 0.70
N SER A 135 -1.14 0.35 0.76
CA SER A 135 -0.50 -0.92 0.39
C SER A 135 -1.29 -1.59 -0.71
N PHE A 136 -0.63 -1.91 -1.81
CA PHE A 136 -1.29 -2.42 -3.00
C PHE A 136 -1.22 -3.95 -3.09
N ASP A 137 -2.20 -4.49 -3.80
CA ASP A 137 -2.12 -5.77 -4.50
C ASP A 137 -2.31 -5.49 -6.01
N LYS A 138 -2.14 -6.51 -6.86
CA LYS A 138 -2.57 -6.43 -8.26
C LYS A 138 -4.05 -6.07 -8.32
N LYS A 139 -4.42 -5.25 -9.32
CA LYS A 139 -5.80 -4.74 -9.45
C LYS A 139 -6.83 -5.87 -9.38
N GLU A 140 -6.60 -6.96 -10.10
CA GLU A 140 -7.48 -8.12 -10.18
C GLU A 140 -7.62 -8.90 -8.85
N ASN A 141 -6.78 -8.62 -7.87
CA ASN A 141 -6.80 -9.24 -6.54
C ASN A 141 -7.39 -8.32 -5.47
N LEU A 142 -7.57 -7.03 -5.78
CA LEU A 142 -8.23 -6.12 -4.86
C LEU A 142 -9.70 -6.51 -4.70
N TRP A 143 -10.22 -6.31 -3.49
CA TRP A 143 -11.65 -6.39 -3.21
C TRP A 143 -12.44 -5.49 -4.16
N THR A 144 -13.61 -5.93 -4.61
CA THR A 144 -14.51 -5.12 -5.43
C THR A 144 -15.74 -4.75 -4.63
N SER A 145 -16.03 -3.45 -4.52
CA SER A 145 -17.23 -2.96 -3.86
C SER A 145 -18.50 -3.29 -4.66
N SER A 146 -19.67 -3.10 -4.06
CA SER A 146 -20.98 -3.25 -4.74
C SER A 146 -21.11 -2.38 -6.00
N ASP A 147 -20.40 -1.25 -6.03
CA ASP A 147 -20.42 -0.29 -7.14
C ASP A 147 -19.40 -0.64 -8.25
N GLY A 148 -18.68 -1.76 -8.11
CA GLY A 148 -17.69 -2.23 -9.10
C GLY A 148 -16.31 -1.58 -8.97
N ASN A 149 -16.07 -0.81 -7.92
CA ASN A 149 -14.79 -0.16 -7.65
C ASN A 149 -13.83 -1.08 -6.89
N HIS A 150 -12.53 -0.99 -7.19
CA HIS A 150 -11.53 -1.82 -6.49
C HIS A 150 -11.02 -1.10 -5.24
N GLY A 151 -11.04 -1.80 -4.11
CA GLY A 151 -10.63 -1.28 -2.82
C GLY A 151 -9.13 -1.35 -2.59
N ILE A 152 -8.50 -0.21 -2.33
CA ILE A 152 -7.10 -0.11 -1.90
C ILE A 152 -7.06 0.16 -0.39
N PRO A 153 -6.45 -0.73 0.41
CA PRO A 153 -6.34 -0.51 1.85
C PRO A 153 -5.36 0.61 2.15
N PHE A 154 -5.69 1.45 3.13
CA PHE A 154 -4.81 2.51 3.60
C PHE A 154 -4.78 2.62 5.12
N LEU A 155 -3.70 3.22 5.60
CA LEU A 155 -3.48 3.61 6.97
C LEU A 155 -3.15 5.10 7.02
N ARG A 156 -3.99 5.89 7.67
CA ARG A 156 -3.73 7.29 7.97
C ARG A 156 -3.04 7.42 9.32
N THR A 157 -1.91 8.12 9.34
CA THR A 157 -1.16 8.49 10.55
C THR A 157 -1.37 9.96 10.86
N TYR A 158 -1.37 10.32 12.15
CA TYR A 158 -1.59 11.69 12.61
C TYR A 158 -0.40 12.19 13.43
N THR A 159 -0.31 13.50 13.66
CA THR A 159 0.82 14.15 14.34
C THR A 159 0.82 14.01 15.87
N LYS A 160 -0.30 13.65 16.48
CA LYS A 160 -0.41 13.58 17.95
C LYS A 160 0.34 12.37 18.51
N GLU A 161 1.09 12.60 19.59
CA GLU A 161 2.01 11.62 20.21
C GLU A 161 1.29 10.39 20.80
N GLU A 162 0.00 10.48 21.10
CA GLU A 162 -0.82 9.36 21.52
C GLU A 162 -2.04 9.21 20.61
N GLY A 163 -2.05 8.11 19.85
CA GLY A 163 -3.25 7.52 19.27
C GLY A 163 -4.12 8.46 18.44
N ASP A 164 -3.80 8.59 17.16
CA ASP A 164 -4.81 8.69 16.12
C ASP A 164 -4.19 7.99 14.91
N TYR A 165 -4.70 6.80 14.58
CA TYR A 165 -4.38 6.06 13.36
C TYR A 165 -5.69 5.57 12.81
N ALA A 166 -5.91 5.70 11.52
CA ALA A 166 -7.19 5.33 10.95
C ALA A 166 -6.97 4.48 9.72
N PHE A 167 -7.55 3.29 9.75
CA PHE A 167 -7.57 2.42 8.58
C PHE A 167 -8.77 2.76 7.71
N GLY A 168 -8.71 2.32 6.46
CA GLY A 168 -9.86 2.38 5.57
C GLY A 168 -9.54 1.77 4.23
N VAL A 169 -10.51 1.90 3.34
CA VAL A 169 -10.41 1.49 1.94
C VAL A 169 -10.65 2.72 1.08
N ASN A 170 -9.73 2.98 0.14
CA ASN A 170 -9.87 3.96 -0.91
C ASN A 170 -10.18 3.27 -2.25
N THR A 171 -10.53 4.03 -3.28
CA THR A 171 -10.94 3.49 -4.59
C THR A 171 -9.80 3.57 -5.59
N PHE A 172 -9.48 2.44 -6.23
CA PHE A 172 -8.43 2.34 -7.25
C PHE A 172 -8.71 3.21 -8.47
N GLU A 173 -9.98 3.36 -8.84
CA GLU A 173 -10.40 4.11 -10.01
C GLU A 173 -10.24 5.63 -9.87
N TYR A 174 -9.89 6.14 -8.69
CA TYR A 174 -9.72 7.56 -8.43
C TYR A 174 -8.26 7.95 -8.21
N ASP A 175 -7.96 9.21 -8.53
CA ASP A 175 -6.64 9.80 -8.36
C ASP A 175 -6.42 10.20 -6.89
N PHE A 176 -5.16 10.23 -6.46
CA PHE A 176 -4.79 10.54 -5.09
C PHE A 176 -4.57 12.04 -4.81
N VAL A 177 -5.18 12.93 -5.60
CA VAL A 177 -5.00 14.40 -5.51
C VAL A 177 -5.21 14.93 -4.09
N GLY A 178 -4.30 15.77 -3.61
CA GLY A 178 -4.41 16.46 -2.32
C GLY A 178 -4.24 15.55 -1.10
N ASN A 179 -3.92 14.27 -1.29
CA ASN A 179 -3.55 13.39 -0.19
C ASN A 179 -2.04 13.51 0.05
N ASN A 180 -1.63 13.65 1.31
CA ASN A 180 -0.24 13.41 1.73
C ASN A 180 0.07 11.90 1.65
N GLY A 181 -0.06 11.34 0.45
CA GLY A 181 -0.03 9.92 0.17
C GLY A 181 1.38 9.35 0.23
N CYS A 182 1.48 8.11 0.70
CA CYS A 182 2.69 7.32 0.61
C CYS A 182 2.36 5.91 0.10
N LEU A 183 3.33 5.30 -0.59
CA LEU A 183 3.27 3.90 -1.00
C LEU A 183 4.16 3.05 -0.09
N MET A 184 3.57 2.01 0.51
CA MET A 184 4.32 1.00 1.27
C MET A 184 4.73 -0.14 0.33
N ALA A 185 6.04 -0.37 0.26
CA ALA A 185 6.67 -1.41 -0.54
C ALA A 185 7.40 -2.42 0.35
N PHE A 186 7.27 -3.71 0.03
CA PHE A 186 7.94 -4.80 0.74
C PHE A 186 8.98 -5.44 -0.17
N PHE A 187 10.12 -5.78 0.41
CA PHE A 187 11.20 -6.48 -0.26
C PHE A 187 11.63 -7.67 0.58
N GLU A 188 12.01 -8.75 -0.08
CA GLU A 188 12.74 -9.82 0.59
C GLU A 188 14.12 -9.33 1.03
N LYS A 189 14.50 -9.71 2.25
CA LYS A 189 15.84 -9.49 2.77
C LYS A 189 16.80 -10.57 2.29
#